data_AF-A4G5E9-F1
#
_entry.id   AF-A4G5E9-F1
#
_cell.length_a   1.000
_cell.length_b   1.000
_cell.length_c   1.000
_cell.angle_alpha   90.00
_cell.angle_beta   90.00
_cell.angle_gamma   90.00
#
_symmetry.space_group_name_H-M   'P 1'
#
loop_
_entity.id
_entity.type
_entity.pdbx_description
1 polymer ?
#
loop_
_entity_poly.entity_id
_entity_poly.type
_entity_poly.pdbx_seq_one_letter_code
_entity_poly.pdbx_strand_id
1 'polypeptide(L)'
;MPFQKSKRQAVQACLVATLAIPLLADACTRFVYLGENGNTITARSMDWKYDIGSNLYILPRGMERSGEAGPNSLRWVSKYGSVVATAYDISTADGVNEAGLYAGVLWLTESQFRSLVLKVSQG
;
A
#
# COMPACT_ATOMS: atom_id res chain seq x y z
N MET A 1 -51.17 2.21 -24.47
CA MET A 1 -49.75 2.59 -24.20
C MET A 1 -49.15 1.90 -22.94
N PRO A 2 -49.19 0.55 -22.76
CA PRO A 2 -48.54 -0.10 -21.61
C PRO A 2 -47.06 -0.50 -21.85
N PHE A 3 -46.63 -0.65 -23.10
CA PHE A 3 -45.32 -1.21 -23.47
C PHE A 3 -44.11 -0.26 -23.20
N GLN A 4 -44.35 1.05 -23.08
CA GLN A 4 -43.29 2.05 -22.81
C GLN A 4 -42.92 2.13 -21.31
N LYS A 5 -43.85 1.78 -20.40
CA LYS A 5 -43.60 1.82 -18.95
C LYS A 5 -42.71 0.66 -18.49
N SER A 6 -42.85 -0.54 -19.06
CA SER A 6 -42.01 -1.69 -18.69
C SER A 6 -40.55 -1.52 -19.13
N LYS A 7 -40.31 -0.89 -20.30
CA LYS A 7 -38.95 -0.57 -20.76
C LYS A 7 -38.25 0.44 -19.85
N ARG A 8 -38.96 1.48 -19.38
CA ARG A 8 -38.40 2.47 -18.44
C ARG A 8 -38.09 1.87 -17.06
N GLN A 9 -38.97 1.01 -16.56
CA GLN A 9 -38.74 0.29 -15.30
C GLN A 9 -37.57 -0.70 -15.41
N ALA A 10 -37.44 -1.42 -16.52
CA ALA A 10 -36.31 -2.32 -16.76
C ALA A 10 -34.98 -1.55 -16.86
N VAL A 11 -34.97 -0.40 -17.55
CA VAL A 11 -33.76 0.45 -17.66
C VAL A 11 -33.38 1.04 -16.30
N GLN A 12 -34.33 1.52 -15.50
CA GLN A 12 -34.06 2.01 -14.15
C GLN A 12 -33.58 0.89 -13.20
N ALA A 13 -34.18 -0.30 -13.28
CA ALA A 13 -33.74 -1.45 -12.49
C ALA A 13 -32.31 -1.89 -12.85
N CYS A 14 -31.95 -1.88 -14.15
CA CYS A 14 -30.57 -2.14 -14.58
C CYS A 14 -29.58 -1.07 -14.08
N LEU A 15 -29.97 0.21 -14.07
CA LEU A 15 -29.10 1.30 -13.64
C LEU A 15 -28.81 1.29 -12.13
N VAL A 16 -29.77 0.84 -11.32
CA VAL A 16 -29.59 0.67 -9.86
C VAL A 16 -28.77 -0.58 -9.56
N ALA A 17 -28.95 -1.66 -10.35
CA ALA A 17 -28.18 -2.89 -10.20
C ALA A 17 -26.69 -2.72 -10.54
N THR A 18 -26.34 -1.85 -11.49
CA THR A 18 -24.93 -1.55 -11.81
C THR A 18 -24.23 -0.67 -10.77
N LEU A 19 -24.96 0.18 -10.04
CA LEU A 19 -24.41 0.98 -8.94
C LEU A 19 -24.19 0.18 -7.64
N ALA A 20 -24.85 -0.97 -7.51
CA ALA A 20 -24.86 -1.77 -6.29
C ALA A 20 -23.87 -2.96 -6.32
N ILE A 21 -22.98 -3.04 -7.30
CA ILE A 21 -21.88 -4.03 -7.29
C ILE A 21 -20.75 -3.41 -6.47
N PRO A 22 -20.55 -3.79 -5.19
CA PRO A 22 -19.30 -3.45 -4.53
C PRO A 22 -18.19 -4.14 -5.31
N LEU A 23 -17.23 -3.36 -5.78
CA LEU A 23 -15.94 -3.87 -6.19
C LEU A 23 -15.29 -4.46 -4.93
N LEU A 24 -15.54 -5.73 -4.65
CA LEU A 24 -14.72 -6.54 -3.75
C LEU A 24 -13.38 -6.76 -4.44
N ALA A 25 -12.64 -5.67 -4.64
CA ALA A 25 -11.22 -5.74 -4.94
C ALA A 25 -10.53 -5.99 -3.60
N ASP A 26 -9.88 -7.13 -3.49
CA ASP A 26 -8.95 -7.47 -2.40
C ASP A 26 -7.71 -6.59 -2.60
N ALA A 27 -7.83 -5.34 -2.17
CA ALA A 27 -6.88 -4.27 -2.46
C ALA A 27 -6.65 -3.42 -1.23
N CYS A 28 -5.38 -3.26 -0.87
CA CYS A 28 -4.99 -2.44 0.27
C CYS A 28 -5.58 -1.03 0.15
N THR A 29 -6.31 -0.58 1.16
CA THR A 29 -6.84 0.78 1.22
C THR A 29 -6.05 1.63 2.21
N ARG A 30 -5.78 2.88 1.86
CA ARG A 30 -5.21 3.88 2.77
C ARG A 30 -6.02 5.17 2.69
N PHE A 31 -6.28 5.78 3.83
CA PHE A 31 -6.83 7.14 3.88
C PHE A 31 -6.16 7.98 4.96
N VAL A 32 -6.32 9.30 4.82
CA VAL A 32 -5.86 10.29 5.79
C VAL A 32 -7.04 11.12 6.23
N TYR A 33 -7.32 11.14 7.53
CA TYR A 33 -8.25 12.05 8.15
C TYR A 33 -7.52 13.33 8.57
N LEU A 34 -8.06 14.48 8.14
CA LEU A 34 -7.58 15.81 8.48
C LEU A 34 -8.59 16.48 9.40
N GLY A 35 -8.34 16.42 10.71
CA GLY A 35 -9.18 17.02 11.75
C GLY A 35 -8.74 18.43 12.13
N GLU A 36 -9.47 19.02 13.07
CA GLU A 36 -9.15 20.35 13.62
C GLU A 36 -7.83 20.35 14.41
N ASN A 37 -7.24 21.53 14.59
CA ASN A 37 -6.04 21.75 15.41
C ASN A 37 -4.83 20.88 15.02
N GLY A 38 -4.71 20.53 13.74
CA GLY A 38 -3.60 19.70 13.23
C GLY A 38 -3.73 18.21 13.54
N ASN A 39 -4.89 17.74 14.01
CA ASN A 39 -5.14 16.31 14.25
C ASN A 39 -5.19 15.53 12.93
N THR A 40 -4.06 14.97 12.52
CA THR A 40 -3.94 14.17 11.29
C THR A 40 -3.81 12.69 11.66
N ILE A 41 -4.72 11.86 11.14
CA ILE A 41 -4.71 10.41 11.38
C ILE A 41 -4.57 9.71 10.03
N THR A 42 -3.60 8.81 9.90
CA THR A 42 -3.50 7.92 8.74
C THR A 42 -3.96 6.54 9.15
N ALA A 43 -4.80 5.91 8.33
CA ALA A 43 -5.28 4.56 8.53
C ALA A 43 -5.13 3.74 7.25
N ARG A 44 -4.97 2.43 7.42
CA ARG A 44 -4.78 1.47 6.34
C ARG A 44 -5.44 0.13 6.65
N SER A 45 -5.96 -0.54 5.63
CA SER A 45 -6.25 -1.99 5.61
C SER A 45 -5.12 -2.78 4.91
N MET A 46 -4.82 -3.97 5.43
CA MET A 46 -3.90 -4.92 4.80
C MET A 46 -4.72 -6.10 4.26
N ASP A 47 -4.99 -6.05 2.96
CA ASP A 47 -5.78 -7.05 2.26
C ASP A 47 -4.81 -7.96 1.48
N TRP A 48 -4.72 -9.23 1.91
CA TRP A 48 -3.84 -10.25 1.33
C TRP A 48 -4.51 -11.62 1.42
N LYS A 49 -4.33 -12.44 0.38
CA LYS A 49 -5.01 -13.74 0.26
C LYS A 49 -4.61 -14.77 1.34
N TYR A 50 -3.40 -14.64 1.87
CA TYR A 50 -2.84 -15.58 2.85
C TYR A 50 -2.46 -14.83 4.13
N ASP A 51 -2.19 -15.56 5.20
CA ASP A 51 -1.57 -14.95 6.37
C ASP A 51 -0.20 -14.37 5.98
N ILE A 52 -0.01 -13.08 6.25
CA ILE A 52 1.21 -12.34 5.94
C ILE A 52 2.28 -12.48 7.04
N GLY A 53 1.92 -13.06 8.19
CA GLY A 53 2.84 -13.27 9.31
C GLY A 53 3.41 -11.97 9.87
N SER A 54 2.57 -10.93 10.01
CA SER A 54 3.03 -9.61 10.44
C SER A 54 3.46 -9.58 11.91
N ASN A 55 4.65 -9.03 12.14
CA ASN A 55 5.14 -8.69 13.46
C ASN A 55 5.41 -7.18 13.57
N LEU A 56 5.47 -6.69 14.80
CA LEU A 56 5.86 -5.31 15.09
C LEU A 56 7.30 -5.25 15.58
N TYR A 57 8.07 -4.34 15.00
CA TYR A 57 9.46 -4.08 15.39
C TYR A 57 9.68 -2.62 15.74
N ILE A 58 10.44 -2.40 16.81
CA ILE A 58 11.02 -1.09 17.13
C ILE A 58 12.41 -1.05 16.52
N LEU A 59 12.65 -0.05 15.69
CA LEU A 59 13.88 0.16 14.94
C LEU A 59 14.53 1.46 15.43
N PRO A 60 15.62 1.40 16.23
CA PRO A 60 16.27 2.61 16.73
C PRO A 60 16.88 3.49 15.63
N ARG A 61 17.07 4.78 15.93
CA ARG A 61 17.93 5.66 15.13
C ARG A 61 19.40 5.23 15.20
N GLY A 62 20.19 5.58 14.20
CA GLY A 62 21.63 5.28 14.14
C GLY A 62 21.96 3.88 13.60
N MET A 63 20.98 3.12 13.12
CA MET A 63 21.24 1.80 12.55
C MET A 63 21.77 1.91 11.12
N GLU A 64 22.86 1.19 10.86
CA GLU A 64 23.35 0.98 9.49
C GLU A 64 22.43 0.02 8.74
N ARG A 65 22.10 0.38 7.49
CA ARG A 65 21.23 -0.38 6.61
C ARG A 65 21.83 -0.47 5.21
N SER A 66 21.53 -1.56 4.53
CA SER A 66 21.86 -1.82 3.14
C SER A 66 20.58 -2.17 2.39
N GLY A 67 20.52 -1.78 1.12
CA GLY A 67 19.37 -2.01 0.24
C GLY A 67 19.24 -3.43 -0.29
N GLU A 68 20.20 -4.32 0.04
CA GLU A 68 20.19 -5.74 -0.34
C GLU A 68 19.93 -6.02 -1.84
N ALA A 69 20.48 -5.16 -2.70
CA ALA A 69 20.35 -5.19 -4.16
C ALA A 69 21.67 -5.56 -4.89
N GLY A 70 22.58 -6.26 -4.20
CA GLY A 70 23.90 -6.66 -4.72
C GLY A 70 25.04 -5.66 -4.45
N PRO A 71 26.16 -5.70 -5.20
CA PRO A 71 27.37 -4.94 -4.89
C PRO A 71 27.18 -3.42 -4.81
N ASN A 72 26.27 -2.87 -5.61
CA ASN A 72 25.96 -1.43 -5.66
C ASN A 72 24.74 -1.05 -4.81
N SER A 73 24.46 -1.82 -3.75
CA SER A 73 23.37 -1.52 -2.82
C SER A 73 23.56 -0.14 -2.18
N LEU A 74 22.49 0.64 -2.12
CA LEU A 74 22.47 1.85 -1.32
C LEU A 74 22.71 1.48 0.15
N ARG A 75 23.53 2.27 0.84
CA ARG A 75 23.76 2.17 2.27
C ARG A 75 23.39 3.47 2.95
N TRP A 76 22.78 3.38 4.12
CA TRP A 76 22.40 4.56 4.91
C TRP A 76 22.42 4.26 6.40
N VAL A 77 22.47 5.31 7.21
CA VAL A 77 22.28 5.26 8.66
C VAL A 77 20.92 5.87 8.98
N SER A 78 20.10 5.18 9.77
CA SER A 78 18.76 5.68 10.12
C SER A 78 18.86 6.99 10.91
N LYS A 79 18.25 8.07 10.40
CA LYS A 79 18.20 9.35 11.11
C LYS A 79 17.17 9.35 12.24
N TYR A 80 16.06 8.64 12.04
CA TYR A 80 14.92 8.56 12.95
C TYR A 80 14.67 7.12 13.35
N GLY A 81 14.25 6.91 14.59
CA GLY A 81 13.68 5.65 15.04
C GLY A 81 12.26 5.45 14.48
N SER A 82 11.85 4.19 14.33
CA SER A 82 10.53 3.85 13.81
C SER A 82 9.92 2.62 14.48
N VAL A 83 8.59 2.55 14.42
CA VAL A 83 7.84 1.32 14.65
C VAL A 83 7.29 0.86 13.32
N VAL A 84 7.49 -0.41 12.98
CA VAL A 84 7.13 -0.97 11.68
C VAL A 84 6.33 -2.26 11.82
N ALA A 85 5.44 -2.50 10.87
CA ALA A 85 4.81 -3.80 10.65
C ALA A 85 5.48 -4.49 9.46
N THR A 86 5.87 -5.75 9.65
CA THR A 86 6.56 -6.55 8.63
C THR A 86 5.59 -7.37 7.77
N ALA A 87 6.05 -7.76 6.59
CA ALA A 87 5.47 -8.88 5.85
C ALA A 87 6.50 -10.02 5.81
N TYR A 88 6.11 -11.16 6.39
CA TYR A 88 6.92 -12.38 6.57
C TYR A 88 8.31 -12.13 7.19
N ASP A 89 8.48 -11.07 7.98
CA ASP A 89 9.77 -10.64 8.57
C ASP A 89 10.93 -10.39 7.58
N ILE A 90 10.66 -10.39 6.27
CA ILE A 90 11.63 -10.11 5.21
C ILE A 90 11.51 -8.69 4.65
N SER A 91 10.41 -8.00 4.95
CA SER A 91 10.16 -6.65 4.44
C SER A 91 9.35 -5.82 5.41
N THR A 92 9.56 -4.51 5.38
CA THR A 92 8.70 -3.54 6.06
C THR A 92 7.53 -3.20 5.15
N ALA A 93 6.32 -3.52 5.59
CA ALA A 93 5.08 -3.25 4.85
C ALA A 93 4.47 -1.91 5.22
N ASP A 94 4.60 -1.53 6.50
CA ASP A 94 4.00 -0.35 7.10
C ASP A 94 4.88 0.18 8.25
N GLY A 95 4.74 1.46 8.60
CA GLY A 95 5.34 2.03 9.80
C GLY A 95 5.19 3.53 9.95
N VAL A 96 5.55 4.00 11.15
CA VAL A 96 5.63 5.42 11.51
C VAL A 96 6.95 5.68 12.22
N ASN A 97 7.55 6.84 11.95
CA ASN A 97 8.76 7.27 12.65
C ASN A 97 8.46 8.24 13.78
N GLU A 98 9.46 8.48 14.63
CA GLU A 98 9.36 9.39 15.77
C GLU A 98 9.13 10.87 15.42
N ALA A 99 9.30 11.24 14.14
CA ALA A 99 8.96 12.58 13.63
C ALA A 99 7.50 12.67 13.13
N GLY A 100 6.70 11.60 13.27
CA GLY A 100 5.31 11.54 12.84
C GLY A 100 5.10 11.22 11.36
N LEU A 101 6.15 10.87 10.61
CA LEU A 101 6.02 10.46 9.22
C LEU A 101 5.56 9.01 9.14
N TYR A 102 4.42 8.79 8.49
CA TYR A 102 3.90 7.48 8.13
C TYR A 102 4.35 7.07 6.72
N ALA A 103 4.70 5.80 6.53
CA ALA A 103 4.91 5.20 5.23
C ALA A 103 4.32 3.78 5.18
N GLY A 104 3.47 3.54 4.18
CA GLY A 104 2.87 2.23 3.93
C GLY A 104 2.98 1.86 2.46
N VAL A 105 3.47 0.66 2.17
CA VAL A 105 3.53 0.11 0.81
C VAL A 105 2.16 -0.49 0.49
N LEU A 106 1.53 -0.13 -0.61
CA LEU A 106 0.29 -0.77 -1.07
C LEU A 106 0.65 -1.77 -2.17
N TRP A 107 0.11 -2.99 -2.08
CA TRP A 107 0.46 -4.06 -3.01
C TRP A 107 -0.22 -3.80 -4.36
N LEU A 108 0.58 -3.64 -5.41
CA LEU A 108 0.09 -3.33 -6.75
C LEU A 108 0.90 -4.08 -7.82
N THR A 109 0.33 -5.16 -8.34
CA THR A 109 0.96 -6.06 -9.32
C THR A 109 1.20 -5.42 -10.69
N GLU A 110 0.48 -4.35 -11.01
CA GLU A 110 0.57 -3.63 -12.29
C GLU A 110 1.76 -2.66 -12.38
N SER A 111 2.55 -2.55 -11.30
CA SER A 111 3.71 -1.67 -11.23
C SER A 111 4.85 -2.12 -12.16
N GLN A 112 5.43 -1.18 -12.92
CA GLN A 112 6.62 -1.43 -13.74
C GLN A 112 7.84 -0.74 -13.14
N PHE A 113 8.84 -1.53 -12.76
CA PHE A 113 10.12 -1.02 -12.29
C PHE A 113 11.15 -1.04 -13.43
N ARG A 114 12.14 -0.15 -13.35
CA ARG A 114 13.21 -0.05 -14.35
C ARG A 114 14.00 -1.36 -14.41
N SER A 115 14.23 -1.88 -15.62
CA SER A 115 15.16 -2.97 -15.83
C SER A 115 16.60 -2.48 -15.58
N LEU A 116 17.29 -3.13 -14.66
CA LEU A 116 18.73 -2.96 -14.49
C LEU A 116 19.42 -3.75 -15.60
N VAL A 117 19.69 -3.11 -16.74
CA VAL A 117 20.65 -3.64 -17.71
C VAL A 117 22.02 -3.46 -17.06
N LEU A 118 22.54 -4.52 -16.45
CA LEU A 118 23.95 -4.61 -16.13
C LEU A 118 24.69 -4.46 -17.47
N LYS A 119 25.31 -3.30 -17.69
CA LYS A 119 26.38 -3.20 -18.69
C LYS A 119 27.48 -4.12 -18.19
N VAL A 120 27.43 -5.39 -18.57
CA VAL A 120 28.61 -6.26 -18.54
C VAL A 120 29.59 -5.57 -19.48
N SER A 121 30.54 -4.86 -18.87
CA SER A 121 31.73 -4.36 -19.56
C SER A 121 32.38 -5.58 -20.20
N GLN A 122 32.18 -5.75 -21.51
CA GLN A 122 32.98 -6.69 -22.28
C GLN A 122 34.41 -6.15 -22.25
N GLY A 123 35.26 -6.86 -21.50
CA GLY A 123 36.72 -6.80 -21.63
C GLY A 123 37.17 -7.80 -22.68
#